data_AF-A0A538JJE2-F1
#
_entry.id   AF-A0A538JJE2-F1
#
_cell.length_a   1.000
_cell.length_b   1.000
_cell.length_c   1.000
_cell.angle_alpha   90.00
_cell.angle_beta   90.00
_cell.angle_gamma   90.00
#
_symmetry.space_group_name_H-M   'P 1'
#
loop_
_entity.id
_entity.type
_entity.pdbx_description
1 polymer ?
#
loop_
_entity_poly.entity_id
_entity_poly.type
_entity_poly.pdbx_seq_one_letter_code
_entity_poly.pdbx_strand_id
1 'polypeptide(L)'
;MGDLGVAPLVRRRGRLLALTFRTGRRFVLDFVPFAALILLYGELRGLVHVIRPHPYYLPQLHAERWLFGGHVPTVDLQHWLWAGHERWLDHALLFVTNIHSVVPITLAFLLWLRRRPLFYRFAASTVVLSYAAVVTFLLYPAAPPWAAGKIGLLDVVEIGGPEGATSTGVIHGNPYAAIPSLHAGYAFMVFLMIASLTWPTRHRRLAVAAAALYPAVQSFAVVYTANHYVVDVLIGYAFAAAAYFSVRTVWRRRGFPG
;
A
#
# COMPACT_ATOMS: atom_id res chain seq x y z
N MET A 1 0.97 40.92 -54.25
CA MET A 1 1.51 39.56 -54.03
C MET A 1 1.37 39.28 -52.53
N GLY A 2 0.26 38.65 -52.14
CA GLY A 2 -0.17 38.54 -50.75
C GLY A 2 0.50 37.36 -50.06
N ASP A 3 1.17 37.65 -48.94
CA ASP A 3 1.84 36.65 -48.12
C ASP A 3 0.81 35.79 -47.36
N LEU A 4 0.99 34.48 -47.49
CA LEU A 4 0.01 33.44 -47.18
C LEU A 4 -0.03 33.16 -45.68
N GLY A 5 -1.25 33.17 -45.12
CA GLY A 5 -1.57 32.83 -43.73
C GLY A 5 -1.37 31.36 -43.36
N VAL A 6 -0.12 30.87 -43.35
CA VAL A 6 0.24 29.49 -42.93
C VAL A 6 0.84 29.44 -41.51
N ALA A 7 1.16 30.60 -40.92
CA ALA A 7 1.84 30.68 -39.62
C ALA A 7 1.10 30.16 -38.36
N PRO A 8 -0.25 30.15 -38.24
CA PRO A 8 -0.90 29.82 -36.96
C PRO A 8 -0.93 28.32 -36.62
N LEU A 9 -1.14 27.44 -37.61
CA LEU A 9 -1.35 26.00 -37.41
C LEU A 9 -0.05 25.25 -37.11
N VAL A 10 1.05 25.60 -37.78
CA VAL A 10 2.37 25.00 -37.55
C VAL A 10 2.94 25.41 -36.19
N ARG A 11 2.75 26.68 -35.78
CA ARG A 11 3.11 27.14 -34.41
C ARG A 11 2.30 26.45 -33.32
N ARG A 12 1.02 26.15 -33.55
CA ARG A 12 0.18 25.40 -32.60
C ARG A 12 0.64 23.95 -32.45
N ARG A 13 0.96 23.26 -33.56
CA ARG A 13 1.50 21.88 -33.53
C ARG A 13 2.85 21.81 -32.82
N GLY A 14 3.77 22.74 -33.10
CA GLY A 14 5.07 22.82 -32.43
C GLY A 14 4.97 23.08 -30.92
N ARG A 15 4.04 23.94 -30.48
CA ARG A 15 3.78 24.17 -29.04
C ARG A 15 3.12 22.98 -28.37
N LEU A 16 2.18 22.31 -29.03
CA LEU A 16 1.51 21.13 -28.48
C LEU A 16 2.51 19.99 -28.27
N LEU A 17 3.36 19.73 -29.27
CA LEU A 17 4.46 18.75 -29.20
C LEU A 17 5.47 19.14 -28.11
N ALA A 18 5.93 20.39 -28.05
CA ALA A 18 6.83 20.84 -26.99
C ALA A 18 6.22 20.71 -25.59
N LEU A 19 4.91 20.95 -25.43
CA LEU A 19 4.19 20.76 -24.17
C LEU A 19 4.05 19.28 -23.82
N THR A 20 3.76 18.40 -24.79
CA THR A 20 3.69 16.94 -24.56
C THR A 20 5.06 16.38 -24.21
N PHE A 21 6.12 16.74 -24.94
CA PHE A 21 7.49 16.33 -24.65
C PHE A 21 7.98 16.84 -23.29
N ARG A 22 7.70 18.10 -22.94
CA ARG A 22 8.08 18.67 -21.65
C ARG A 22 7.31 18.03 -20.49
N THR A 23 6.05 17.67 -20.70
CA THR A 23 5.23 16.96 -19.72
C THR A 23 5.67 15.50 -19.57
N GLY A 24 5.96 14.82 -20.67
CA GLY A 24 6.48 13.45 -20.70
C GLY A 24 7.85 13.32 -20.04
N ARG A 25 8.80 14.20 -20.38
CA ARG A 25 10.12 14.21 -19.73
C ARG A 25 10.02 14.46 -18.23
N ARG A 26 9.13 15.37 -17.79
CA ARG A 26 8.92 15.65 -16.36
C ARG A 26 8.25 14.49 -15.64
N PHE A 27 7.28 13.86 -16.27
CA PHE A 27 6.65 12.65 -15.74
C PHE A 27 7.71 11.59 -15.47
N VAL A 28 8.56 11.31 -16.46
CA VAL A 28 9.67 10.35 -16.33
C VAL A 28 10.60 10.75 -15.18
N LEU A 29 11.05 12.00 -15.11
CA LEU A 29 11.96 12.47 -14.07
C LEU A 29 11.38 12.42 -12.65
N ASP A 30 10.05 12.51 -12.51
CA ASP A 30 9.37 12.46 -11.22
C ASP A 30 9.01 11.03 -10.80
N PHE A 31 8.46 10.24 -11.73
CA PHE A 31 7.96 8.90 -11.46
C PHE A 31 9.04 7.84 -11.49
N VAL A 32 10.03 7.93 -12.37
CA VAL A 32 11.06 6.88 -12.48
C VAL A 32 11.86 6.73 -11.20
N PRO A 33 12.35 7.79 -10.52
CA PRO A 33 13.04 7.62 -9.24
C PRO A 33 12.15 6.96 -8.18
N PHE A 34 10.88 7.34 -8.11
CA PHE A 34 9.94 6.74 -7.17
C PHE A 34 9.66 5.27 -7.49
N ALA A 35 9.37 4.96 -8.75
CA ALA A 35 9.17 3.60 -9.23
C ALA A 35 10.40 2.73 -8.99
N ALA A 36 11.60 3.24 -9.28
CA ALA A 36 12.85 2.54 -9.04
C ALA A 36 13.05 2.21 -7.55
N LEU A 37 12.74 3.15 -6.64
CA LEU A 37 12.82 2.92 -5.20
C LEU A 37 11.82 1.86 -4.71
N ILE A 38 10.61 1.83 -5.28
CA ILE A 38 9.60 0.82 -4.97
C ILE A 38 9.97 -0.56 -5.54
N LEU A 39 10.53 -0.61 -6.75
CA LEU A 39 11.04 -1.86 -7.33
C LEU A 39 12.21 -2.40 -6.52
N LEU A 40 13.16 -1.54 -6.14
CA LEU A 40 14.27 -1.91 -5.24
C LEU A 40 13.76 -2.41 -3.89
N TYR A 41 12.74 -1.78 -3.32
CA TYR A 41 12.07 -2.28 -2.12
C TYR A 41 11.55 -3.72 -2.33
N GLY A 42 10.95 -4.01 -3.48
CA GLY A 42 10.45 -5.35 -3.83
C GLY A 42 11.57 -6.40 -3.80
N GLU A 43 12.71 -6.09 -4.41
CA GLU A 43 13.89 -6.97 -4.42
C GLU A 43 14.48 -7.15 -3.01
N LEU A 44 14.61 -6.06 -2.24
CA LEU A 44 15.10 -6.13 -0.86
C LEU A 44 14.18 -6.97 0.03
N ARG A 45 12.87 -6.83 -0.13
CA ARG A 45 11.89 -7.67 0.57
C ARG A 45 12.13 -9.15 0.25
N GLY A 46 12.29 -9.50 -1.02
CA GLY A 46 12.60 -10.88 -1.43
C GLY A 46 13.91 -11.38 -0.81
N LEU A 47 14.96 -10.57 -0.84
CA LEU A 47 16.27 -10.90 -0.25
C LEU A 47 16.18 -11.17 1.26
N VAL A 48 15.34 -10.43 1.99
CA VAL A 48 15.12 -10.68 3.43
C VAL A 48 14.68 -12.12 3.69
N HIS A 49 13.84 -12.70 2.83
CA HIS A 49 13.39 -14.09 3.00
C HIS A 49 14.56 -15.08 2.90
N VAL A 50 15.49 -14.83 1.96
CA VAL A 50 16.70 -15.65 1.79
C VAL A 50 17.59 -15.57 3.02
N ILE A 51 17.75 -14.38 3.62
CA ILE A 51 18.61 -14.15 4.79
C ILE A 51 17.96 -14.66 6.09
N ARG A 52 16.64 -14.51 6.22
CA ARG A 52 15.86 -14.83 7.43
C ARG A 52 14.68 -15.75 7.08
N PRO A 53 14.95 -17.03 6.77
CA PRO A 53 13.91 -17.95 6.30
C PRO A 53 12.96 -18.43 7.40
N HIS A 54 13.37 -18.32 8.68
CA HIS A 54 12.59 -18.82 9.81
C HIS A 54 11.81 -17.68 10.49
N PRO A 55 10.48 -17.68 10.39
CA PRO A 55 9.67 -16.64 11.00
C PRO A 55 9.26 -16.96 12.44
N TYR A 56 8.93 -15.91 13.18
CA TYR A 56 8.22 -16.01 14.44
C TYR A 56 6.73 -16.24 14.19
N TYR A 57 6.11 -17.11 14.97
CA TYR A 57 4.66 -17.39 14.90
C TYR A 57 3.93 -16.91 16.16
N LEU A 58 4.50 -17.20 17.33
CA LEU A 58 3.80 -17.07 18.61
C LEU A 58 3.62 -15.64 19.11
N PRO A 59 4.57 -14.69 19.00
CA PRO A 59 4.40 -13.40 19.66
C PRO A 59 3.22 -12.59 19.11
N GLN A 60 3.04 -12.54 17.78
CA GLN A 60 1.91 -11.86 17.15
C GLN A 60 0.59 -12.61 17.38
N LEU A 61 0.60 -13.95 17.40
CA LEU A 61 -0.58 -14.74 17.73
C LEU A 61 -1.02 -14.54 19.18
N HIS A 62 -0.08 -14.46 20.12
CA HIS A 62 -0.37 -14.17 21.52
C HIS A 62 -0.92 -12.75 21.69
N ALA A 63 -0.35 -11.77 20.97
CA ALA A 63 -0.87 -10.41 20.96
C ALA A 63 -2.29 -10.35 20.37
N GLU A 64 -2.57 -11.09 19.29
CA GLU A 64 -3.90 -11.20 18.71
C GLU A 64 -4.89 -11.78 19.72
N ARG A 65 -4.57 -12.92 20.33
CA ARG A 65 -5.42 -13.55 21.36
C ARG A 65 -5.64 -12.61 22.55
N TRP A 66 -4.61 -11.93 23.02
CA TRP A 66 -4.74 -10.98 24.11
C TRP A 66 -5.70 -9.83 23.75
N LEU A 67 -5.58 -9.29 22.54
CA LEU A 67 -6.42 -8.18 22.05
C LEU A 67 -7.90 -8.57 21.90
N PHE A 68 -8.18 -9.82 21.56
CA PHE A 68 -9.54 -10.33 21.30
C PHE A 68 -10.04 -11.32 22.37
N GLY A 69 -9.48 -11.29 23.59
CA GLY A 69 -9.99 -12.09 24.71
C GLY A 69 -9.90 -13.61 24.51
N GLY A 70 -8.86 -14.08 23.82
CA GLY A 70 -8.59 -15.48 23.49
C GLY A 70 -8.95 -15.87 22.06
N HIS A 71 -9.76 -15.05 21.38
CA HIS A 71 -10.17 -15.27 20.00
C HIS A 71 -9.06 -14.90 19.00
N VAL A 72 -9.19 -15.42 17.77
CA VAL A 72 -8.31 -15.10 16.65
C VAL A 72 -9.22 -14.70 15.48
N PRO A 73 -9.38 -13.40 15.19
CA PRO A 73 -10.31 -12.89 14.19
C PRO A 73 -10.25 -13.60 12.83
N THR A 74 -9.07 -13.99 12.34
CA THR A 74 -8.96 -14.77 11.10
C THR A 74 -9.69 -16.11 11.19
N VAL A 75 -9.55 -16.84 12.32
CA VAL A 75 -10.25 -18.10 12.56
C VAL A 75 -11.75 -17.86 12.63
N ASP A 76 -12.20 -16.87 13.40
CA ASP A 76 -13.63 -16.57 13.56
C ASP A 76 -14.26 -16.15 12.23
N LEU A 77 -13.60 -15.28 11.45
CA LEU A 77 -14.09 -14.84 10.15
C LEU A 77 -14.19 -15.99 9.15
N GLN A 78 -13.19 -16.87 9.09
CA GLN A 78 -13.26 -18.04 8.21
C GLN A 78 -14.32 -19.03 8.69
N HIS A 79 -14.47 -19.25 10.00
CA HIS A 79 -15.54 -20.09 10.54
C HIS A 79 -16.94 -19.60 10.10
N TRP A 80 -17.15 -18.27 10.04
CA TRP A 80 -18.43 -17.69 9.62
C TRP A 80 -18.62 -17.61 8.10
N LEU A 81 -17.55 -17.35 7.35
CA LEU A 81 -17.64 -16.91 5.95
C LEU A 81 -17.02 -17.88 4.95
N TRP A 82 -16.18 -18.84 5.36
CA TRP A 82 -15.60 -19.84 4.45
C TRP A 82 -16.55 -21.04 4.29
N ALA A 83 -16.80 -21.47 3.04
CA ALA A 83 -17.67 -22.63 2.75
C ALA A 83 -16.92 -23.91 2.38
N GLY A 84 -15.59 -23.95 2.56
CA GLY A 84 -14.77 -25.07 2.09
C GLY A 84 -14.33 -24.96 0.63
N HIS A 85 -14.83 -23.97 -0.13
CA HIS A 85 -14.41 -23.65 -1.49
C HIS A 85 -14.58 -22.15 -1.76
N GLU A 86 -13.84 -21.62 -2.73
CA GLU A 86 -13.89 -20.20 -3.10
C GLU A 86 -15.24 -19.83 -3.74
N ARG A 87 -15.83 -18.74 -3.28
CA ARG A 87 -17.08 -18.14 -3.74
C ARG A 87 -16.80 -16.73 -4.28
N TRP A 88 -17.84 -16.11 -4.83
CA TRP A 88 -17.74 -14.74 -5.37
C TRP A 88 -17.21 -13.73 -4.34
N LEU A 89 -17.56 -13.89 -3.06
CA LEU A 89 -17.11 -13.01 -1.98
C LEU A 89 -15.59 -13.15 -1.76
N ASP A 90 -15.06 -14.37 -1.81
CA ASP A 90 -13.64 -14.65 -1.69
C ASP A 90 -12.85 -13.98 -2.80
N HIS A 91 -13.30 -14.10 -4.04
CA HIS A 91 -12.69 -13.40 -5.17
C HIS A 91 -12.78 -11.88 -5.05
N ALA A 92 -13.88 -11.33 -4.55
CA ALA A 92 -14.02 -9.90 -4.32
C ALA A 92 -13.04 -9.40 -3.23
N LEU A 93 -12.86 -10.16 -2.15
CA LEU A 93 -11.93 -9.82 -1.08
C LEU A 93 -10.46 -10.05 -1.49
N LEU A 94 -10.18 -11.03 -2.35
CA LEU A 94 -8.88 -11.18 -3.00
C LEU A 94 -8.56 -10.01 -3.93
N PHE A 95 -9.55 -9.54 -4.70
CA PHE A 95 -9.40 -8.34 -5.50
C PHE A 95 -9.07 -7.13 -4.61
N VAL A 96 -9.82 -6.92 -3.53
CA VAL A 96 -9.51 -5.88 -2.52
C VAL A 96 -8.09 -6.05 -1.98
N THR A 97 -7.69 -7.27 -1.62
CA THR A 97 -6.34 -7.55 -1.16
C THR A 97 -5.30 -7.06 -2.18
N ASN A 98 -5.49 -7.32 -3.46
CA ASN A 98 -4.55 -6.94 -4.52
C ASN A 98 -4.53 -5.45 -4.89
N ILE A 99 -5.64 -4.72 -4.78
CA ILE A 99 -5.67 -3.29 -5.20
C ILE A 99 -4.80 -2.37 -4.33
N HIS A 100 -4.26 -2.82 -3.19
CA HIS A 100 -3.30 -2.07 -2.40
C HIS A 100 -2.04 -1.65 -3.18
N SER A 101 -1.68 -2.38 -4.23
CA SER A 101 -0.57 -2.04 -5.11
C SER A 101 -0.94 -0.97 -6.15
N VAL A 102 -2.22 -0.85 -6.50
CA VAL A 102 -2.69 0.03 -7.59
C VAL A 102 -3.20 1.36 -7.04
N VAL A 103 -4.02 1.35 -6.00
CA VAL A 103 -4.71 2.55 -5.48
C VAL A 103 -3.72 3.65 -5.06
N PRO A 104 -2.62 3.39 -4.32
CA PRO A 104 -1.65 4.42 -3.99
C PRO A 104 -0.96 5.01 -5.22
N ILE A 105 -0.66 4.20 -6.23
CA ILE A 105 -0.04 4.66 -7.49
C ILE A 105 -1.02 5.57 -8.24
N THR A 106 -2.30 5.18 -8.31
CA THR A 106 -3.36 6.01 -8.89
C THR A 106 -3.48 7.34 -8.16
N LEU A 107 -3.50 7.34 -6.82
CA LEU A 107 -3.55 8.59 -6.05
C LEU A 107 -2.29 9.44 -6.29
N ALA A 108 -1.10 8.84 -6.30
CA ALA A 108 0.14 9.54 -6.61
C ALA A 108 0.08 10.21 -7.99
N PHE A 109 -0.43 9.51 -9.01
CA PHE A 109 -0.64 10.06 -10.35
C PHE A 109 -1.63 11.22 -10.36
N LEU A 110 -2.76 11.10 -9.68
CA LEU A 110 -3.75 12.18 -9.57
C LEU A 110 -3.17 13.41 -8.84
N LEU A 111 -2.39 13.19 -7.78
CA LEU A 111 -1.66 14.26 -7.08
C LEU A 111 -0.62 14.89 -8.00
N TRP A 112 0.08 14.12 -8.81
CA TRP A 112 1.07 14.65 -9.75
C TRP A 112 0.41 15.55 -10.81
N LEU A 113 -0.74 15.14 -11.34
CA LEU A 113 -1.52 15.93 -12.31
C LEU A 113 -2.07 17.24 -11.71
N ARG A 114 -2.48 17.23 -10.44
CA ARG A 114 -3.26 18.35 -9.85
C ARG A 114 -2.48 19.20 -8.86
N ARG A 115 -1.61 18.60 -8.06
CA ARG A 115 -0.91 19.20 -6.90
C ARG A 115 0.45 18.55 -6.69
N ARG A 116 1.40 18.82 -7.59
CA ARG A 116 2.75 18.21 -7.62
C ARG A 116 3.51 18.21 -6.28
N PRO A 117 3.45 19.24 -5.41
CA PRO A 117 4.08 19.17 -4.09
C PRO A 117 3.53 18.05 -3.20
N LEU A 118 2.21 17.79 -3.29
CA LEU A 118 1.58 16.69 -2.56
C LEU A 118 1.97 15.33 -3.13
N PHE A 119 2.22 15.22 -4.43
CA PHE A 119 2.78 14.00 -5.03
C PHE A 119 4.12 13.64 -4.37
N TYR A 120 5.07 14.58 -4.29
CA TYR A 120 6.36 14.29 -3.67
C TYR A 120 6.24 13.93 -2.20
N ARG A 121 5.36 14.62 -1.45
CA ARG A 121 5.12 14.32 -0.04
C ARG A 121 4.49 12.93 0.15
N PHE A 122 3.54 12.57 -0.72
CA PHE A 122 2.92 11.24 -0.72
C PHE A 122 3.95 10.16 -1.07
N ALA A 123 4.67 10.32 -2.18
CA ALA A 123 5.69 9.41 -2.65
C ALA A 123 6.78 9.18 -1.60
N ALA A 124 7.29 10.26 -0.99
CA ALA A 124 8.27 10.16 0.10
C ALA A 124 7.71 9.41 1.33
N SER A 125 6.46 9.67 1.72
CA SER A 125 5.82 8.97 2.84
C SER A 125 5.65 7.47 2.54
N THR A 126 5.28 7.12 1.30
CA THR A 126 5.17 5.74 0.86
C THR A 126 6.53 5.05 0.88
N VAL A 127 7.59 5.67 0.34
CA VAL A 127 8.96 5.12 0.39
C VAL A 127 9.41 4.91 1.85
N VAL A 128 9.21 5.89 2.73
CA VAL A 128 9.58 5.75 4.15
C VAL A 128 8.86 4.57 4.79
N LEU A 129 7.55 4.42 4.54
CA LEU A 129 6.78 3.27 5.01
C LEU A 129 7.32 1.94 4.46
N SER A 130 7.57 1.82 3.15
CA SER A 130 8.06 0.60 2.52
C SER A 130 9.42 0.16 3.06
N TYR A 131 10.35 1.11 3.24
CA TYR A 131 11.70 0.79 3.73
C TYR A 131 11.72 0.53 5.24
N ALA A 132 10.89 1.22 6.03
CA ALA A 132 10.70 0.87 7.43
C ALA A 132 10.13 -0.56 7.60
N ALA A 133 9.23 -0.97 6.70
CA ALA A 133 8.72 -2.33 6.67
C ALA A 133 9.82 -3.36 6.33
N VAL A 134 10.67 -3.10 5.32
CA VAL A 134 11.81 -3.99 4.99
C VAL A 134 12.75 -4.17 6.18
N VAL A 135 13.10 -3.09 6.86
CA VAL A 135 13.94 -3.17 8.07
C VAL A 135 13.25 -4.04 9.12
N THR A 136 11.94 -3.90 9.29
CA THR A 136 11.18 -4.72 10.24
C THR A 136 11.15 -6.19 9.81
N PHE A 137 10.92 -6.49 8.53
CA PHE A 137 10.94 -7.88 8.03
C PHE A 137 12.30 -8.54 8.25
N LEU A 138 13.40 -7.78 8.13
CA LEU A 138 14.75 -8.27 8.38
C LEU A 138 14.97 -8.58 9.86
N LEU A 139 14.52 -7.71 10.76
CA LEU A 139 14.74 -7.86 12.20
C LEU A 139 13.79 -8.90 12.81
N TYR A 140 12.53 -8.87 12.37
CA TYR A 140 11.39 -9.61 12.87
C TYR A 140 10.59 -10.23 11.69
N PRO A 141 11.05 -11.36 11.13
CA PRO A 141 10.28 -12.11 10.15
C PRO A 141 9.02 -12.69 10.83
N ALA A 142 7.85 -12.18 10.48
CA ALA A 142 6.59 -12.54 11.14
C ALA A 142 5.75 -13.44 10.22
N ALA A 143 5.37 -14.60 10.73
CA ALA A 143 4.51 -15.53 10.00
C ALA A 143 3.05 -15.02 9.97
N PRO A 144 2.41 -15.02 8.78
CA PRO A 144 0.98 -14.71 8.65
C PRO A 144 0.09 -15.87 9.14
N PRO A 145 -1.22 -15.64 9.33
CA PRO A 145 -2.16 -16.68 9.77
C PRO A 145 -2.17 -17.93 8.89
N TRP A 146 -2.12 -17.81 7.56
CA TRP A 146 -2.11 -18.98 6.67
C TRP A 146 -0.89 -19.88 6.92
N ALA A 147 0.26 -19.28 7.25
CA ALA A 147 1.48 -20.03 7.53
C ALA A 147 1.38 -20.77 8.86
N ALA A 148 0.73 -20.15 9.85
CA ALA A 148 0.40 -20.79 11.12
C ALA A 148 -0.59 -21.96 10.92
N GLY A 149 -1.54 -21.83 10.00
CA GLY A 149 -2.45 -22.91 9.60
C GLY A 149 -1.73 -24.11 8.99
N LYS A 150 -0.76 -23.88 8.09
CA LYS A 150 0.04 -24.95 7.47
C LYS A 150 0.84 -25.81 8.46
N ILE A 151 1.17 -25.28 9.63
CA ILE A 151 1.89 -26.02 10.69
C ILE A 151 0.97 -26.48 11.83
N GLY A 152 -0.36 -26.34 11.67
CA GLY A 152 -1.35 -26.80 12.63
C GLY A 152 -1.53 -25.93 13.88
N LEU A 153 -1.03 -24.69 13.89
CA LEU A 153 -1.24 -23.77 15.02
C LEU A 153 -2.62 -23.11 15.01
N LEU A 154 -3.25 -22.99 13.83
CA LEU A 154 -4.56 -22.40 13.63
C LEU A 154 -5.37 -23.25 12.66
N ASP A 155 -6.69 -23.25 12.82
CA ASP A 155 -7.62 -23.84 11.86
C ASP A 155 -8.07 -22.78 10.84
N VAL A 156 -7.22 -22.52 9.85
CA VAL A 156 -7.43 -21.51 8.81
C VAL A 156 -6.86 -21.99 7.47
N VAL A 157 -7.47 -21.55 6.37
CA VAL A 157 -6.99 -21.79 5.02
C VAL A 157 -6.40 -20.52 4.39
N GLU A 158 -5.46 -20.70 3.47
CA GLU A 158 -4.97 -19.64 2.59
C GLU A 158 -5.97 -19.45 1.44
N ILE A 159 -6.71 -18.33 1.44
CA ILE A 159 -7.64 -18.00 0.36
C ILE A 159 -6.85 -17.30 -0.75
N GLY A 160 -7.01 -17.71 -2.00
CA GLY A 160 -6.24 -17.21 -3.16
C GLY A 160 -4.90 -17.92 -3.41
N GLY A 161 -4.53 -18.87 -2.55
CA GLY A 161 -3.37 -19.75 -2.72
C GLY A 161 -2.00 -19.07 -2.67
N PRO A 162 -0.91 -19.87 -2.77
CA PRO A 162 0.46 -19.38 -2.72
C PRO A 162 0.83 -18.41 -3.86
N GLU A 163 0.01 -18.35 -4.91
CA GLU A 163 0.18 -17.54 -6.12
C GLU A 163 -0.52 -16.17 -6.05
N GLY A 164 -1.30 -15.88 -5.00
CA GLY A 164 -1.93 -14.57 -4.79
C GLY A 164 -0.92 -13.42 -4.64
N ALA A 165 0.35 -13.74 -4.38
CA ALA A 165 1.48 -12.83 -4.50
C ALA A 165 2.07 -12.97 -5.92
N THR A 166 1.58 -12.17 -6.87
CA THR A 166 2.28 -11.98 -8.15
C THR A 166 3.70 -11.49 -7.89
N SER A 167 4.68 -12.40 -7.90
CA SER A 167 6.10 -12.07 -7.77
C SER A 167 6.58 -11.54 -9.11
N THR A 168 6.36 -10.25 -9.36
CA THR A 168 6.84 -9.55 -10.55
C THR A 168 8.32 -9.13 -10.46
N GLY A 169 8.99 -9.49 -9.35
CA GLY A 169 10.42 -9.22 -9.10
C GLY A 169 11.33 -10.36 -9.52
N VAL A 170 12.62 -10.07 -9.60
CA VAL A 170 13.66 -11.06 -9.96
C VAL A 170 13.88 -12.05 -8.81
N ILE A 171 13.75 -11.59 -7.57
CA ILE A 171 13.79 -12.42 -6.36
C ILE A 171 12.36 -12.79 -5.96
N HIS A 172 12.12 -14.08 -5.66
CA HIS A 172 10.83 -14.55 -5.15
C HIS A 172 10.40 -13.73 -3.92
N GLY A 173 9.10 -13.41 -3.84
CA GLY A 173 8.56 -12.58 -2.77
C GLY A 173 8.75 -13.20 -1.39
N ASN A 174 8.75 -12.37 -0.35
CA ASN A 174 8.85 -12.84 1.04
C ASN A 174 7.48 -13.23 1.59
N PRO A 175 7.22 -14.54 1.83
CA PRO A 175 5.95 -15.03 2.36
C PRO A 175 5.77 -14.75 3.86
N TYR A 176 6.85 -14.46 4.59
CA TYR A 176 6.84 -14.26 6.04
C TYR A 176 7.08 -12.81 6.45
N ALA A 177 6.46 -11.89 5.71
CA ALA A 177 6.53 -10.45 5.89
C ALA A 177 5.20 -9.89 6.43
N ALA A 178 4.65 -10.51 7.49
CA ALA A 178 3.33 -10.14 8.00
C ALA A 178 3.33 -8.79 8.74
N ILE A 179 4.37 -8.48 9.53
CA ILE A 179 4.46 -7.25 10.32
C ILE A 179 5.55 -6.32 9.76
N PRO A 180 5.22 -5.04 9.45
CA PRO A 180 3.88 -4.45 9.43
C PRO A 180 3.06 -4.87 8.19
N SER A 181 1.73 -4.84 8.28
CA SER A 181 0.88 -5.05 7.10
C SER A 181 0.95 -3.86 6.14
N LEU A 182 1.61 -4.04 4.98
CA LEU A 182 1.68 -3.01 3.94
C LEU A 182 0.37 -2.83 3.17
N HIS A 183 -0.47 -3.88 3.10
CA HIS A 183 -1.85 -3.77 2.61
C HIS A 183 -2.61 -2.68 3.39
N ALA A 184 -2.64 -2.84 4.71
CA ALA A 184 -3.27 -1.90 5.63
C ALA A 184 -2.55 -0.55 5.65
N GLY A 185 -1.21 -0.55 5.69
CA GLY A 185 -0.39 0.66 5.74
C GLY A 185 -0.59 1.57 4.53
N TYR A 186 -0.56 1.03 3.30
CA TYR A 186 -0.81 1.82 2.10
C TYR A 186 -2.25 2.32 2.02
N ALA A 187 -3.23 1.49 2.40
CA ALA A 187 -4.62 1.93 2.44
C ALA A 187 -4.85 3.05 3.45
N PHE A 188 -4.19 2.97 4.61
CA PHE A 188 -4.24 4.02 5.62
C PHE A 188 -3.50 5.29 5.19
N MET A 189 -2.38 5.16 4.47
CA MET A 189 -1.67 6.30 3.87
C MET A 189 -2.56 7.07 2.88
N VAL A 190 -3.30 6.35 2.03
CA VAL A 190 -4.31 6.92 1.12
C VAL A 190 -5.38 7.66 1.92
N PHE A 191 -5.91 7.04 2.97
CA PHE A 191 -6.86 7.68 3.88
C PHE A 191 -6.29 8.97 4.50
N LEU A 192 -5.09 8.96 5.07
CA LEU A 192 -4.46 10.13 5.68
C LEU A 192 -4.28 11.27 4.67
N MET A 193 -3.90 10.95 3.43
CA MET A 193 -3.78 11.94 2.37
C MET A 193 -5.14 12.56 2.01
N ILE A 194 -6.17 11.74 1.78
CA ILE A 194 -7.52 12.23 1.44
C ILE A 194 -8.13 13.03 2.61
N ALA A 195 -7.97 12.55 3.84
CA ALA A 195 -8.39 13.26 5.04
C ALA A 195 -7.70 14.63 5.13
N SER A 196 -6.39 14.71 4.85
CA SER A 196 -5.66 15.99 4.87
C SER A 196 -6.14 16.98 3.80
N LEU A 197 -6.54 16.48 2.63
CA LEU A 197 -7.07 17.30 1.53
C LEU A 197 -8.47 17.84 1.82
N THR A 198 -9.28 17.04 2.53
CA THR A 198 -10.71 17.33 2.75
C THR A 198 -10.97 18.01 4.09
N TRP A 199 -10.01 18.00 5.01
CA TRP A 199 -10.10 18.63 6.33
C TRP A 199 -10.56 20.09 6.32
N PRO A 200 -10.08 20.97 5.40
CA PRO A 200 -10.50 22.37 5.36
C PRO A 200 -11.92 22.57 4.81
N THR A 201 -12.57 21.53 4.30
CA THR A 201 -13.86 21.64 3.62
C THR A 201 -15.03 21.51 4.60
N ARG A 202 -16.20 22.06 4.21
CA ARG A 202 -17.45 21.91 4.98
C ARG A 202 -17.92 20.46 5.12
N HIS A 203 -17.50 19.57 4.21
CA HIS A 203 -17.88 18.16 4.18
C HIS A 203 -16.85 17.23 4.84
N ARG A 204 -15.90 17.76 5.63
CA ARG A 204 -14.78 16.99 6.19
C ARG A 204 -15.20 15.69 6.90
N ARG A 205 -16.28 15.69 7.68
CA ARG A 205 -16.72 14.50 8.43
C ARG A 205 -17.14 13.37 7.49
N LEU A 206 -17.99 13.69 6.51
CA LEU A 206 -18.44 12.73 5.50
C LEU A 206 -17.27 12.24 4.65
N ALA A 207 -16.38 13.14 4.22
CA ALA A 207 -15.24 12.77 3.40
C ALA A 207 -14.24 11.89 4.15
N VAL A 208 -13.97 12.17 5.42
CA VAL A 208 -13.11 11.32 6.28
C VAL A 208 -13.76 9.96 6.52
N ALA A 209 -15.07 9.92 6.81
CA ALA A 209 -15.78 8.65 6.98
C ALA A 209 -15.76 7.81 5.70
N ALA A 210 -16.02 8.42 4.54
CA ALA A 210 -15.95 7.74 3.25
C ALA A 210 -14.52 7.26 2.92
N ALA A 211 -13.51 8.08 3.22
CA ALA A 211 -12.11 7.70 3.01
C ALA A 211 -11.66 6.56 3.93
N ALA A 212 -12.24 6.44 5.13
CA ALA A 212 -11.95 5.36 6.08
C ALA A 212 -12.49 4.00 5.62
N LEU A 213 -13.45 3.98 4.69
CA LEU A 213 -13.99 2.73 4.14
C LEU A 213 -12.90 1.90 3.47
N TYR A 214 -11.98 2.53 2.75
CA TYR A 214 -10.91 1.82 2.05
C TYR A 214 -9.99 1.03 2.99
N PRO A 215 -9.30 1.64 3.98
CA PRO A 215 -8.48 0.87 4.91
C PRO A 215 -9.30 -0.14 5.72
N ALA A 216 -10.56 0.15 6.07
CA ALA A 216 -11.41 -0.82 6.76
C ALA A 216 -11.67 -2.08 5.92
N VAL A 217 -12.10 -1.91 4.67
CA VAL A 217 -12.38 -3.02 3.74
C VAL A 217 -11.09 -3.77 3.38
N GLN A 218 -9.98 -3.04 3.18
CA GLN A 218 -8.66 -3.65 2.97
C GLN A 218 -8.25 -4.54 4.15
N SER A 219 -8.47 -4.06 5.37
CA SER A 219 -8.08 -4.76 6.60
C SER A 219 -8.93 -6.00 6.81
N PHE A 220 -10.25 -5.88 6.60
CA PHE A 220 -11.15 -7.02 6.62
C PHE A 220 -10.71 -8.09 5.62
N ALA A 221 -10.41 -7.69 4.38
CA ALA A 221 -9.99 -8.61 3.33
C ALA A 221 -8.71 -9.38 3.69
N VAL A 222 -7.67 -8.70 4.21
CA VAL A 222 -6.41 -9.38 4.53
C VAL A 222 -6.48 -10.25 5.79
N VAL A 223 -7.36 -9.92 6.73
CA VAL A 223 -7.61 -10.75 7.92
C VAL A 223 -8.42 -11.99 7.54
N TYR A 224 -9.46 -11.83 6.72
CA TYR A 224 -10.27 -12.93 6.23
C TYR A 224 -9.47 -13.92 5.38
N THR A 225 -8.66 -13.41 4.44
CA THR A 225 -7.82 -14.24 3.54
C THR A 225 -6.61 -14.85 4.23
N ALA A 226 -6.49 -14.72 5.56
CA ALA A 226 -5.39 -15.23 6.38
C ALA A 226 -4.00 -14.66 6.01
N ASN A 227 -3.96 -13.51 5.35
CA ASN A 227 -2.71 -12.82 5.00
C ASN A 227 -2.12 -12.03 6.17
N HIS A 228 -2.96 -11.56 7.09
CA HIS A 228 -2.52 -10.75 8.24
C HIS A 228 -3.41 -10.96 9.47
N TYR A 229 -2.81 -10.91 10.65
CA TYR A 229 -3.55 -10.70 11.90
C TYR A 229 -4.02 -9.25 12.03
N VAL A 230 -4.99 -8.97 12.90
CA VAL A 230 -5.39 -7.58 13.17
C VAL A 230 -4.25 -6.80 13.83
N VAL A 231 -3.43 -7.42 14.68
CA VAL A 231 -2.23 -6.79 15.22
C VAL A 231 -1.30 -6.29 14.10
N ASP A 232 -1.10 -7.08 13.04
CA ASP A 232 -0.28 -6.69 11.88
C ASP A 232 -0.84 -5.44 11.18
N VAL A 233 -2.17 -5.37 11.06
CA VAL A 233 -2.93 -4.24 10.49
C VAL A 233 -2.73 -2.98 11.33
N LEU A 234 -2.90 -3.08 12.65
CA LEU A 234 -2.76 -1.94 13.56
C LEU A 234 -1.32 -1.40 13.57
N ILE A 235 -0.32 -2.29 13.54
CA ILE A 235 1.09 -1.89 13.40
C ILE A 235 1.31 -1.25 12.03
N GLY A 236 0.70 -1.76 10.96
CA GLY A 236 0.72 -1.15 9.63
C GLY A 236 0.17 0.28 9.61
N TYR A 237 -0.94 0.53 10.31
CA TYR A 237 -1.49 1.88 10.47
C TYR A 237 -0.54 2.80 11.25
N ALA A 238 0.06 2.30 12.32
CA ALA A 238 1.02 3.06 13.12
C ALA A 238 2.25 3.46 12.29
N PHE A 239 2.79 2.53 11.49
CA PHE A 239 3.89 2.79 10.57
C PHE A 239 3.51 3.83 9.51
N ALA A 240 2.33 3.71 8.91
CA ALA A 240 1.84 4.65 7.92
C ALA A 240 1.66 6.06 8.49
N ALA A 241 1.08 6.18 9.70
CA ALA A 241 0.97 7.44 10.41
C ALA A 241 2.34 8.05 10.71
N ALA A 242 3.26 7.26 11.26
CA ALA A 242 4.61 7.71 11.58
C ALA A 242 5.34 8.23 10.32
N ALA A 243 5.29 7.49 9.21
CA ALA A 243 5.87 7.90 7.93
C ALA A 243 5.22 9.18 7.39
N TYR A 244 3.89 9.26 7.38
CA TYR A 244 3.15 10.43 6.92
C TYR A 244 3.50 11.70 7.72
N PHE A 245 3.45 11.62 9.05
CA PHE A 245 3.66 12.78 9.92
C PHE A 245 5.13 13.20 10.03
N SER A 246 6.06 12.24 10.02
CA SER A 246 7.50 12.53 9.99
C SER A 246 7.88 13.28 8.70
N VAL A 247 7.48 12.75 7.54
CA VAL A 247 7.72 13.40 6.24
C VAL A 247 7.05 14.77 6.20
N ARG A 248 5.78 14.88 6.61
CA ARG A 248 5.08 16.18 6.68
C ARG A 248 5.81 17.19 7.55
N THR A 249 6.33 16.76 8.70
CA THR A 249 7.05 17.64 9.64
C THR A 249 8.36 18.13 9.04
N VAL A 250 9.15 17.23 8.44
CA VAL A 250 10.38 17.59 7.73
C VAL A 250 10.09 18.55 6.57
N TRP A 251 9.03 18.29 5.81
CA TRP A 251 8.61 19.13 4.68
C TRP A 251 8.31 20.56 5.11
N ARG A 252 7.55 20.73 6.20
CA ARG A 252 7.21 22.05 6.76
C ARG A 252 8.44 22.77 7.29
N ARG A 253 9.34 22.06 8.00
CA ARG A 253 10.56 22.65 8.56
C ARG A 253 11.53 23.13 7.47
N ARG A 254 11.58 22.45 6.33
CA ARG A 254 12.45 22.81 5.18
C ARG A 254 11.82 23.84 4.24
N GLY A 255 10.63 24.36 4.55
CA GLY A 255 9.96 25.38 3.72
C GLY A 255 9.53 24.88 2.35
N PHE A 256 9.40 23.57 2.15
CA PHE A 256 8.91 23.03 0.89
C PHE A 256 7.42 23.34 0.70
N PRO A 257 6.93 23.49 -0.56
CA PRO A 257 5.54 23.82 -0.82
C PRO A 257 4.59 22.75 -0.26
N GLY A 258 3.47 23.23 0.30
CA GLY A 258 2.46 22.45 1.02
C GLY A 258 1.46 21.70 0.15
#